data_AF-A0A9D5Q131-F1
#
_entry.id   AF-A0A9D5Q131-F1
#
_cell.length_a   1.000
_cell.length_b   1.000
_cell.length_c   1.000
_cell.angle_alpha   90.00
_cell.angle_beta   90.00
_cell.angle_gamma   90.00
#
_symmetry.space_group_name_H-M   'P 1'
#
loop_
_entity.id
_entity.type
_entity.pdbx_description
1 polymer ?
#
loop_
_entity_poly.entity_id
_entity_poly.type
_entity_poly.pdbx_seq_one_letter_code
_entity_poly.pdbx_strand_id
1 'polypeptide(L)' 'MPTHIKRANSARSKVRALVEHPFADQKHRMGLRIRTMGLARATIKITMANMAFNIRLLIYHETQQMKCA' A
#
# COMPACT_ATOMS: atom_id res chain seq x y z
N MET A 1 15.31 16.19 -19.12
CA MET A 1 13.86 16.36 -18.88
C MET A 1 13.56 17.81 -18.51
N PRO A 2 12.66 18.50 -19.23
CA PRO A 2 12.29 19.89 -18.93
C PRO A 2 11.76 20.08 -17.51
N THR A 3 12.00 21.24 -16.91
CA THR A 3 11.65 21.56 -15.52
C THR A 3 10.16 21.43 -15.21
N HIS A 4 9.29 21.84 -16.15
CA HIS A 4 7.85 21.74 -16.00
C HIS A 4 7.38 20.27 -15.93
N ILE A 5 7.97 19.37 -16.74
CA ILE A 5 7.60 17.94 -16.72
C ILE A 5 8.12 17.28 -15.44
N LYS A 6 9.32 17.66 -14.96
CA LYS A 6 9.84 17.16 -13.67
C LYS A 6 8.90 17.51 -12.51
N ARG A 7 8.40 18.75 -12.45
CA ARG A 7 7.45 19.19 -11.42
C ARG A 7 6.13 18.41 -11.51
N ALA A 8 5.57 18.27 -12.71
CA ALA A 8 4.36 17.49 -12.93
C ALA A 8 4.53 16.01 -12.53
N ASN A 9 5.68 15.41 -12.85
CA ASN A 9 5.98 14.04 -12.46
C ASN A 9 6.13 13.88 -10.95
N SER A 10 6.80 14.82 -10.27
CA SER A 10 6.90 14.81 -8.80
C SER A 10 5.52 14.88 -8.13
N ALA A 11 4.63 15.75 -8.64
CA ALA A 11 3.27 15.84 -8.14
C ALA A 11 2.50 14.52 -8.34
N ARG A 12 2.60 13.92 -9.53
CA ARG A 12 1.95 12.63 -9.85
C ARG A 12 2.54 11.47 -9.05
N SER A 13 3.86 11.42 -8.88
CA SER A 13 4.55 10.35 -8.16
C SER A 13 4.22 10.37 -6.67
N LYS A 14 4.04 11.56 -6.08
CA LYS A 14 3.61 11.69 -4.68
C LYS A 14 2.28 11.00 -4.42
N VAL A 15 1.32 11.13 -5.35
CA VAL A 15 0.01 10.44 -5.25
C VAL A 15 0.15 8.95 -5.55
N ARG A 16 0.89 8.58 -6.61
CA ARG A 16 1.07 7.18 -7.02
C ARG A 16 1.77 6.35 -5.95
N ALA A 17 2.79 6.89 -5.29
CA ALA A 17 3.55 6.17 -4.26
C ALA A 17 2.66 5.66 -3.13
N LEU A 18 1.61 6.43 -2.75
CA LEU A 18 0.66 6.04 -1.71
C LEU A 18 -0.16 4.80 -2.08
N VAL A 19 -0.36 4.55 -3.37
CA VAL A 19 -1.10 3.39 -3.88
C VAL A 19 -0.13 2.27 -4.24
N GLU A 20 0.91 2.57 -5.02
CA GLU A 20 1.87 1.57 -5.49
C GLU A 20 2.56 0.84 -4.34
N HIS A 21 2.86 1.52 -3.23
CA HIS A 21 3.54 0.91 -2.10
C HIS A 21 2.71 -0.20 -1.41
N PRO A 22 1.45 0.04 -0.97
CA PRO A 22 0.59 -1.03 -0.47
C PRO A 22 0.40 -2.19 -1.44
N PHE A 23 0.16 -1.90 -2.72
CA PHE A 23 -0.07 -2.94 -3.72
C PHE A 23 1.19 -3.77 -4.01
N ALA A 24 2.38 -3.16 -3.98
CA ALA A 24 3.64 -3.85 -4.11
C ALA A 24 3.87 -4.83 -2.94
N ASP A 25 3.63 -4.40 -1.70
CA ASP A 25 3.74 -5.26 -0.51
C ASP A 25 2.72 -6.40 -0.55
N GLN A 26 1.48 -6.11 -0.92
CA GLN A 26 0.43 -7.13 -1.08
C GLN A 26 0.78 -8.17 -2.14
N LYS A 27 1.33 -7.75 -3.29
CA LYS A 27 1.71 -8.66 -4.36
C LYS A 27 2.95 -9.48 -4.03
N HIS A 28 3.98 -8.84 -3.48
CA HIS A 28 5.28 -9.47 -3.26
C HIS A 28 5.36 -10.21 -1.92
N ARG A 29 5.04 -9.54 -0.81
CA ARG A 29 5.19 -10.10 0.54
C ARG A 29 3.97 -10.90 0.99
N MET A 30 2.77 -10.44 0.65
CA MET A 30 1.52 -11.14 1.04
C MET A 30 1.07 -12.18 0.01
N GLY A 31 1.71 -12.24 -1.17
CA GLY A 31 1.37 -13.17 -2.24
C GLY A 31 -0.08 -13.08 -2.71
N LEU A 32 -0.69 -11.88 -2.62
CA LEU A 32 -2.12 -11.69 -2.83
C LEU A 32 -2.53 -12.04 -4.27
N ARG A 33 -3.41 -13.04 -4.41
CA ARG A 33 -4.04 -13.46 -5.68
C ARG A 33 -5.54 -13.56 -5.52
N ILE A 34 -6.31 -12.76 -6.28
CA ILE A 34 -7.77 -12.77 -6.25
C ILE A 34 -8.26 -13.65 -7.42
N ARG A 35 -8.44 -14.94 -7.14
CA ARG A 35 -8.97 -15.95 -8.08
C ARG A 35 -9.97 -16.86 -7.35
N THR A 36 -10.82 -16.26 -6.53
CA THR A 36 -11.82 -16.97 -5.69
C THR A 36 -13.17 -17.05 -6.38
N MET A 37 -13.88 -18.17 -6.22
CA MET A 37 -15.28 -18.27 -6.67
C MET A 37 -16.21 -17.49 -5.72
N GLY A 38 -17.01 -16.59 -6.28
CA GLY A 38 -17.99 -15.78 -5.54
C GLY A 38 -17.47 -14.45 -5.03
N LEU A 39 -18.30 -13.41 -5.15
CA LEU A 39 -17.97 -12.03 -4.81
C LEU A 39 -17.64 -11.85 -3.33
N ALA A 40 -18.45 -12.42 -2.43
CA ALA A 40 -18.24 -12.30 -0.99
C ALA A 40 -16.85 -12.79 -0.54
N ARG A 41 -16.35 -13.89 -1.13
CA ARG A 41 -15.02 -14.43 -0.84
C ARG A 41 -13.91 -13.53 -1.37
N ALA A 42 -14.10 -12.96 -2.56
CA ALA A 42 -13.17 -11.99 -3.13
C ALA A 42 -13.08 -10.74 -2.25
N THR A 43 -14.23 -10.21 -1.82
CA THR A 43 -14.32 -9.02 -0.96
C THR A 43 -13.59 -9.26 0.37
N ILE A 44 -13.88 -10.35 1.08
CA ILE A 44 -13.21 -10.66 2.35
C ILE A 44 -11.69 -10.78 2.16
N LYS A 45 -11.24 -11.44 1.08
CA LYS A 45 -9.81 -11.60 0.79
C LYS A 45 -9.10 -10.26 0.59
N ILE A 46 -9.72 -9.34 -0.16
CA ILE A 46 -9.19 -7.99 -0.39
C ILE A 46 -9.17 -7.20 0.92
N THR A 47 -10.30 -7.17 1.62
CA THR A 47 -10.46 -6.42 2.87
C THR A 47 -9.45 -6.86 3.93
N MET A 48 -9.28 -8.18 4.11
CA MET A 48 -8.34 -8.71 5.08
C MET A 48 -6.89 -8.40 4.72
N ALA A 49 -6.54 -8.41 3.42
CA ALA A 49 -5.20 -8.02 2.98
C ALA A 49 -4.92 -6.53 3.26
N ASN A 50 -5.92 -5.66 3.03
CA ASN A 50 -5.81 -4.23 3.34
C ASN A 50 -5.68 -4.00 4.85
N MET A 51 -6.49 -4.67 5.67
CA MET A 51 -6.42 -4.57 7.14
C MET A 51 -5.05 -5.00 7.66
N ALA A 52 -4.54 -6.15 7.22
CA ALA A 52 -3.23 -6.65 7.66
C ALA A 52 -2.07 -5.73 7.24
N PHE A 53 -2.14 -5.10 6.06
CA PHE A 53 -1.16 -4.09 5.66
C PHE A 53 -1.21 -2.87 6.60
N ASN A 54 -2.41 -2.32 6.83
CA ASN A 54 -2.58 -1.13 7.67
C ASN A 54 -2.15 -1.36 9.13
N ILE A 55 -2.47 -2.52 9.72
CA ILE A 55 -2.07 -2.86 11.09
C ILE A 55 -0.54 -2.92 11.19
N ARG A 56 0.12 -3.58 10.23
CA ARG A 56 1.58 -3.67 10.20
C ARG A 56 2.25 -2.30 10.03
N LEU A 57 1.66 -1.44 9.21
CA LEU A 57 2.12 -0.07 9.04
C LEU A 57 1.93 0.77 10.31
N LEU A 58 0.80 0.62 11.00
CA LEU A 58 0.54 1.26 12.29
C LEU A 58 1.61 0.87 13.32
N ILE A 59 1.86 -0.42 13.49
CA ILE A 59 2.91 -0.92 14.41
C ILE A 59 4.26 -0.30 14.07
N TYR A 60 4.62 -0.24 12.78
CA TYR A 60 5.86 0.40 12.37
C TYR A 60 5.91 1.87 12.83
N HIS A 61 4.86 2.65 12.57
CA HIS A 61 4.81 4.05 13.01
C HIS A 61 4.89 4.19 14.53
N GLU A 62 4.15 3.39 15.30
CA GLU A 62 4.21 3.39 16.76
C GLU A 62 5.61 3.06 17.28
N THR A 63 6.28 2.06 16.70
CA THR A 63 7.66 1.72 17.09
C THR A 63 8.67 2.81 16.73
N GLN A 64 8.45 3.59 15.66
CA GLN A 64 9.30 4.73 15.35
C GLN A 64 9.04 5.90 16.30
N GLN A 65 7.77 6.17 16.63
CA GLN A 65 7.40 7.20 17.60
C GLN A 65 8.04 6.91 18.96
N MET A 66 7.99 5.67 19.45
CA MET A 66 8.65 5.25 20.69
C MET A 66 10.19 5.36 20.65
N LYS A 67 10.81 5.28 19.47
CA LYS A 67 12.27 5.45 19.34
C LYS A 67 12.71 6.91 19.27
N CYS A 68 11.80 7.81 18.90
CA CYS A 68 12.06 9.25 18.80
C CYS A 68 11.65 10.03 20.06
N ALA A 69 10.92 9.39 20.98
CA ALA A 69 10.61 9.90 22.31
C ALA A 69 11.70 9.50 23.32
#